data_AF-A0A2A4RGU2-F1
#
_entry.id   AF-A0A2A4RGU2-F1
#
_cell.length_a   1.000
_cell.length_b   1.000
_cell.length_c   1.000
_cell.angle_alpha   90.00
_cell.angle_beta   90.00
_cell.angle_gamma   90.00
#
_symmetry.space_group_name_H-M   'P 1'
#
loop_
_entity.id
_entity.type
_entity.pdbx_description
1 polymer ?
#
loop_
_entity_poly.entity_id
_entity_poly.type
_entity_poly.pdbx_seq_one_letter_code
_entity_poly.pdbx_strand_id
1 'polypeptide(L)'
;MDFQRATQAYLWAFPLVSTASVRHGIRQDLGLDAFDIMLYENFLDTKSTWFTGNNTTIYGASVFDLAEVGPVVLEMPVGPSAGMLNDFRFRTSGLGNLGPDRSQGGKYFIVPPGYEQAPNYC
;
A
#
# COMPACT_ATOMS: atom_id res chain seq x y z
N MET A 1 -12.87 -16.78 -29.76
CA MET A 1 -13.44 -16.38 -28.44
C MET A 1 -12.33 -15.95 -27.48
N ASP A 2 -11.17 -16.60 -27.49
CA ASP A 2 -10.08 -16.31 -26.53
C ASP A 2 -9.42 -14.95 -26.72
N PHE A 3 -9.24 -14.48 -27.97
CA PHE A 3 -8.67 -13.15 -28.24
C PHE A 3 -9.43 -12.02 -27.53
N GLN A 4 -10.76 -11.97 -27.68
CA GLN A 4 -11.57 -10.94 -27.04
C GLN A 4 -11.53 -11.04 -25.51
N ARG A 5 -11.55 -12.27 -24.96
CA ARG A 5 -11.43 -12.49 -23.51
C ARG A 5 -10.08 -12.04 -22.98
N ALA A 6 -8.99 -12.33 -23.70
CA ALA A 6 -7.64 -11.92 -23.33
C ALA A 6 -7.50 -10.39 -23.31
N THR A 7 -8.02 -9.69 -24.33
CA THR A 7 -8.03 -8.23 -24.36
C THR A 7 -8.80 -7.64 -23.17
N GLN A 8 -9.99 -8.17 -22.86
CA GLN A 8 -10.76 -7.69 -21.72
C GLN A 8 -10.08 -8.00 -20.38
N ALA A 9 -9.48 -9.18 -20.23
CA ALA A 9 -8.73 -9.55 -19.05
C ALA A 9 -7.52 -8.62 -18.82
N TYR A 10 -6.81 -8.26 -19.88
CA TYR A 10 -5.69 -7.30 -19.79
C TYR A 10 -6.14 -5.94 -19.26
N LEU A 11 -7.21 -5.38 -19.83
CA LEU A 11 -7.75 -4.09 -19.40
C LEU A 11 -8.26 -4.14 -17.95
N TRP A 12 -8.96 -5.21 -17.58
CA TRP A 12 -9.46 -5.43 -16.23
C TRP A 12 -8.32 -5.59 -15.20
N ALA A 13 -7.26 -6.30 -15.57
CA ALA A 13 -6.14 -6.60 -14.68
C ALA A 13 -5.12 -5.47 -14.55
N PHE A 14 -5.26 -4.37 -15.31
CA PHE A 14 -4.28 -3.28 -15.31
C PHE A 14 -3.89 -2.77 -13.89
N PRO A 15 -4.84 -2.42 -13.00
CA PRO A 15 -4.49 -2.03 -11.62
C PRO A 15 -3.80 -3.15 -10.83
N LEU A 16 -4.26 -4.41 -11.01
CA LEU A 16 -3.69 -5.56 -10.31
C LEU A 16 -2.23 -5.81 -10.69
N VAL A 17 -1.92 -5.73 -12.00
CA VAL A 17 -0.55 -5.88 -12.48
C VAL A 17 0.33 -4.74 -11.97
N SER A 18 -0.18 -3.52 -11.93
CA SER A 18 0.57 -2.37 -11.37
C SER A 18 0.93 -2.59 -9.89
N THR A 19 -0.03 -2.96 -9.04
CA THR A 19 0.26 -3.24 -7.62
C THR A 19 1.16 -4.47 -7.44
N ALA A 20 0.97 -5.52 -8.25
CA ALA A 20 1.82 -6.70 -8.21
C ALA A 20 3.27 -6.38 -8.57
N SER A 21 3.51 -5.50 -9.56
CA SER A 21 4.86 -5.02 -9.90
C SER A 21 5.51 -4.23 -8.77
N VAL A 22 4.75 -3.37 -8.07
CA VAL A 22 5.27 -2.67 -6.88
C VAL A 22 5.63 -3.66 -5.77
N ARG A 23 4.76 -4.65 -5.49
CA ARG A 23 5.08 -5.71 -4.53
C ARG A 23 6.33 -6.48 -4.93
N HIS A 24 6.48 -6.82 -6.21
CA HIS A 24 7.66 -7.51 -6.72
C HIS A 24 8.93 -6.68 -6.49
N GLY A 25 8.92 -5.40 -6.86
CA GLY A 25 10.06 -4.50 -6.63
C GLY A 25 10.45 -4.41 -5.15
N ILE A 26 9.47 -4.22 -4.25
CA ILE A 26 9.75 -4.11 -2.81
C ILE A 26 10.24 -5.44 -2.23
N ARG A 27 9.63 -6.57 -2.58
CA ARG A 27 9.90 -7.87 -1.93
C ARG A 27 11.05 -8.64 -2.56
N GLN A 28 11.13 -8.66 -3.89
CA GLN A 28 12.08 -9.48 -4.62
C GLN A 28 13.32 -8.68 -5.01
N ASP A 29 13.15 -7.47 -5.54
CA ASP A 29 14.29 -6.67 -6.01
C ASP A 29 15.01 -5.97 -4.85
N LEU A 30 14.27 -5.44 -3.86
CA LEU A 30 14.83 -4.78 -2.68
C LEU A 30 14.99 -5.71 -1.47
N GLY A 31 14.34 -6.88 -1.46
CA GLY A 31 14.43 -7.85 -0.37
C GLY A 31 13.81 -7.41 0.95
N LEU A 32 12.85 -6.47 0.94
CA LEU A 32 12.20 -5.95 2.15
C LEU A 32 11.11 -6.89 2.66
N ASP A 33 10.94 -6.97 3.98
CA ASP A 33 9.92 -7.78 4.63
C ASP A 33 8.60 -7.03 4.91
N ALA A 34 7.60 -7.69 5.51
CA ALA A 34 6.22 -7.17 5.64
C ALA A 34 6.09 -5.94 6.52
N PHE A 35 7.04 -5.74 7.41
CA PHE A 35 7.06 -4.64 8.36
C PHE A 35 8.22 -3.69 8.12
N ASP A 36 8.94 -3.88 7.01
CA ASP A 36 9.92 -2.93 6.54
C ASP A 36 9.23 -1.80 5.76
N ILE A 37 9.77 -0.61 5.89
CA ILE A 37 9.32 0.58 5.18
C ILE A 37 10.45 1.01 4.24
N MET A 38 10.19 0.96 2.94
CA MET A 38 11.04 1.61 1.96
C MET A 38 10.90 3.13 2.11
N LEU A 39 12.02 3.83 2.29
CA LEU A 39 12.06 5.29 2.37
C LEU A 39 12.90 5.86 1.24
N TYR A 40 12.37 6.85 0.54
CA TYR A 40 13.14 7.71 -0.34
C TYR A 40 13.71 8.86 0.49
N GLU A 41 15.00 8.80 0.83
CA GLU A 41 15.64 9.83 1.67
C GLU A 41 15.66 11.22 1.01
N ASN A 42 15.59 11.26 -0.31
CA ASN A 42 15.55 12.48 -1.11
C ASN A 42 14.26 12.55 -1.93
N PHE A 43 13.96 13.73 -2.46
CA PHE A 43 12.87 13.88 -3.44
C PHE A 43 13.11 13.01 -4.66
N LEU A 44 12.01 12.54 -5.26
CA LEU A 44 12.07 11.78 -6.49
C LEU A 44 12.64 12.64 -7.63
N ASP A 45 13.35 11.98 -8.53
CA ASP A 45 13.98 12.57 -9.71
C ASP A 45 13.66 11.75 -10.97
N THR A 46 14.26 12.12 -12.11
CA THR A 46 14.03 11.43 -13.39
C THR A 46 14.58 10.00 -13.43
N LYS A 47 15.37 9.58 -12.43
CA LYS A 47 15.91 8.22 -12.30
C LYS A 47 15.12 7.37 -11.32
N SER A 48 14.16 7.98 -10.62
CA SER A 48 13.31 7.30 -9.65
C SER A 48 12.33 6.34 -10.35
N THR A 49 12.08 5.20 -9.73
CA THR A 49 11.29 4.10 -10.29
C THR A 49 9.79 4.19 -9.98
N TRP A 50 9.37 5.19 -9.20
CA TRP A 50 7.96 5.44 -8.93
C TRP A 50 7.24 6.05 -10.13
N PHE A 51 6.14 5.42 -10.54
CA PHE A 51 5.31 5.95 -11.61
C PHE A 51 4.56 7.22 -11.15
N THR A 52 4.71 8.31 -11.91
CA THR A 52 4.06 9.61 -11.64
C THR A 52 4.33 10.18 -10.24
N GLY A 53 5.45 9.82 -9.63
CA GLY A 53 5.86 10.39 -8.34
C GLY A 53 6.12 11.89 -8.44
N ASN A 54 5.76 12.64 -7.41
CA ASN A 54 6.12 14.06 -7.32
C ASN A 54 7.54 14.21 -6.75
N ASN A 55 8.17 15.36 -7.00
CA ASN A 55 9.53 15.68 -6.57
C ASN A 55 9.58 16.74 -5.46
N THR A 56 8.50 16.86 -4.67
CA THR A 56 8.38 17.88 -3.61
C THR A 56 8.11 17.27 -2.24
N THR A 57 7.91 15.95 -2.16
CA THR A 57 7.65 15.22 -0.92
C THR A 57 8.51 13.98 -0.83
N ILE A 58 8.88 13.61 0.40
CA ILE A 58 9.57 12.35 0.71
C ILE A 58 8.54 11.23 0.76
N TYR A 59 8.88 10.08 0.16
CA TYR A 59 7.99 8.93 0.05
C TYR A 59 8.42 7.80 0.99
N GLY A 60 7.45 7.26 1.72
CA GLY A 60 7.56 5.98 2.41
C GLY A 60 6.55 5.00 1.83
N ALA A 61 6.92 3.73 1.67
CA ALA A 61 6.01 2.68 1.21
C ALA A 61 6.33 1.35 1.87
N SER A 62 5.29 0.54 2.07
CA SER A 62 5.42 -0.84 2.55
C SER A 62 4.34 -1.69 1.87
N VAL A 63 4.57 -3.00 1.83
CA VAL A 63 3.62 -3.98 1.30
C VAL A 63 3.62 -5.23 2.17
N PHE A 64 2.45 -5.65 2.60
CA PHE A 64 2.25 -6.87 3.39
C PHE A 64 1.09 -7.69 2.83
N ASP A 65 1.17 -9.01 3.01
CA ASP A 65 0.09 -9.93 2.67
C ASP A 65 -0.59 -10.41 3.96
N LEU A 66 -1.84 -9.97 4.16
CA LEU A 66 -2.63 -10.32 5.35
C LEU A 66 -2.91 -11.83 5.45
N ALA A 67 -2.82 -12.59 4.36
CA ALA A 67 -2.92 -14.05 4.41
C ALA A 67 -1.67 -14.69 5.02
N GLU A 68 -0.51 -14.05 4.88
CA GLU A 68 0.77 -14.52 5.43
C GLU A 68 0.96 -14.03 6.88
N VAL A 69 0.65 -12.77 7.15
CA VAL A 69 0.98 -12.13 8.45
C VAL A 69 -0.20 -12.00 9.40
N GLY A 70 -1.42 -12.28 8.94
CA GLY A 70 -2.64 -12.08 9.72
C GLY A 70 -3.01 -10.60 9.90
N PRO A 71 -3.79 -10.25 10.94
CA PRO A 71 -4.13 -8.86 11.23
C PRO A 71 -2.90 -7.99 11.54
N VAL A 72 -2.89 -6.76 11.03
CA VAL A 72 -1.79 -5.80 11.17
C VAL A 72 -2.28 -4.53 11.84
N VAL A 73 -1.45 -3.95 12.71
CA VAL A 73 -1.64 -2.60 13.23
C VAL A 73 -0.64 -1.68 12.54
N LEU A 74 -1.15 -0.69 11.81
CA LEU A 74 -0.35 0.41 11.29
C LEU A 74 -0.43 1.59 12.27
N GLU A 75 0.72 2.00 12.82
CA GLU A 75 0.83 3.16 13.69
C GLU A 75 1.30 4.37 12.89
N MET A 76 0.46 5.41 12.83
CA MET A 76 0.80 6.69 12.21
C MET A 76 1.32 7.66 13.28
N PRO A 77 2.49 8.28 13.08
CA PRO A 77 2.98 9.31 13.99
C PRO A 77 2.21 10.62 13.83
N VAL A 78 2.28 11.47 14.85
CA VAL A 78 1.85 12.88 14.74
C VAL A 78 2.77 13.59 13.75
N GLY A 79 2.19 14.31 12.79
CA GLY A 79 2.97 15.13 11.87
C GLY A 79 2.34 15.25 10.48
N PRO A 80 2.86 16.18 9.66
CA PRO A 80 2.31 16.48 8.34
C PRO A 80 2.64 15.33 7.36
N SER A 81 1.81 14.29 7.37
CA SER A 81 1.85 13.19 6.42
C SER A 81 0.57 13.16 5.60
N ALA A 82 0.66 12.64 4.38
CA ALA A 82 -0.50 12.37 3.54
C ALA A 82 -0.21 11.09 2.77
N GLY A 83 -1.14 10.15 2.83
CA GLY A 83 -0.93 8.86 2.18
C GLY A 83 -2.23 8.11 1.97
N MET A 84 -2.08 6.88 1.51
CA MET A 84 -3.18 5.96 1.31
C MET A 84 -2.77 4.54 1.70
N LEU A 85 -3.71 3.81 2.28
CA LEU A 85 -3.69 2.36 2.32
C LEU A 85 -4.55 1.88 1.16
N ASN A 86 -4.04 0.97 0.33
CA ASN A 86 -4.81 0.42 -0.78
C ASN A 86 -4.61 -1.09 -0.92
N ASP A 87 -5.62 -1.75 -1.46
CA ASP A 87 -5.50 -3.14 -1.88
C ASP A 87 -4.97 -3.27 -3.32
N PHE A 88 -4.84 -4.52 -3.78
CA PHE A 88 -4.40 -4.87 -5.13
C PHE A 88 -5.31 -4.37 -6.26
N ARG A 89 -6.54 -3.97 -5.95
CA ARG A 89 -7.46 -3.38 -6.93
C ARG A 89 -7.51 -1.86 -6.83
N PHE A 90 -6.55 -1.24 -6.12
CA PHE A 90 -6.49 0.19 -5.88
C PHE A 90 -7.74 0.77 -5.20
N ARG A 91 -8.43 -0.03 -4.38
CA ARG A 91 -9.44 0.54 -3.46
C ARG A 91 -8.69 1.15 -2.29
N THR A 92 -8.89 2.44 -2.06
CA THR A 92 -8.06 3.24 -1.15
C THR A 92 -8.81 3.67 0.11
N SER A 93 -8.06 3.84 1.18
CA SER A 93 -8.44 4.57 2.39
C SER A 93 -7.33 5.56 2.72
N GLY A 94 -7.68 6.78 3.13
CA GLY A 94 -6.71 7.82 3.40
C GLY A 94 -5.92 7.59 4.69
N LEU A 95 -4.68 8.10 4.73
CA LEU A 95 -3.81 8.15 5.90
C LEU A 95 -3.27 9.58 6.09
N GLY A 96 -2.89 9.93 7.31
CA GLY A 96 -2.39 11.25 7.64
C GLY A 96 -3.48 12.31 7.49
N ASN A 97 -3.14 13.43 6.86
CA ASN A 97 -4.07 14.52 6.56
C ASN A 97 -5.27 14.10 5.68
N LEU A 98 -5.13 13.00 4.92
CA LEU A 98 -6.19 12.46 4.08
C LEU A 98 -7.03 11.39 4.80
N GLY A 99 -6.60 10.96 5.99
CA GLY A 99 -7.24 9.90 6.77
C GLY A 99 -8.03 10.42 7.98
N PRO A 100 -8.70 9.49 8.69
CA PRO A 100 -9.35 9.79 9.97
C PRO A 100 -8.42 10.39 11.04
N ASP A 101 -7.12 10.07 11.00
CA ASP A 101 -6.15 10.58 11.97
C ASP A 101 -5.85 12.09 11.83
N ARG A 102 -6.12 12.71 10.66
CA ARG A 102 -5.92 14.15 10.40
C ARG A 102 -4.53 14.65 10.83
N SER A 103 -3.49 13.87 10.59
CA SER A 103 -2.11 14.17 10.97
C SER A 103 -1.86 14.24 12.48
N GLN A 104 -2.83 13.84 13.32
CA GLN A 104 -2.71 13.79 14.78
C GLN A 104 -2.20 12.43 15.27
N GLY A 105 -1.77 11.56 14.36
CA GLY A 105 -1.35 10.20 14.66
C GLY A 105 -2.52 9.29 15.02
N GLY A 106 -2.27 7.99 15.08
CA GLY A 106 -3.31 7.01 15.36
C GLY A 106 -2.90 5.59 15.02
N LYS A 107 -3.80 4.65 15.31
CA LYS A 107 -3.61 3.24 14.98
C LYS A 107 -4.71 2.78 14.04
N TYR A 108 -4.31 2.11 12.97
CA TYR A 108 -5.20 1.50 12.00
C TYR A 108 -5.11 -0.01 12.16
N PHE A 109 -6.21 -0.65 12.51
CA PHE A 109 -6.29 -2.11 12.58
C PHE A 109 -6.78 -2.66 11.25
N ILE A 110 -5.91 -3.39 10.57
CA ILE A 110 -6.10 -3.91 9.21
C ILE A 110 -6.25 -5.42 9.32
N VAL A 111 -7.36 -5.95 8.84
CA VAL A 111 -7.72 -7.36 9.03
C VAL A 111 -7.84 -8.10 7.70
N PRO A 112 -7.49 -9.39 7.64
CA PRO A 112 -7.70 -10.20 6.44
C PRO A 112 -9.20 -10.31 6.10
N PRO A 113 -9.54 -10.53 4.83
CA PRO A 113 -10.92 -10.84 4.45
C PRO A 113 -11.47 -12.02 5.24
N GLY A 114 -12.69 -11.89 5.77
CA GLY A 114 -13.32 -12.94 6.59
C GLY A 114 -12.83 -13.01 8.03
N TYR A 115 -12.06 -12.03 8.51
CA TYR A 115 -11.69 -11.95 9.92
C TYR A 115 -12.92 -11.79 10.81
N GLU A 116 -13.16 -12.76 11.69
CA GLU A 116 -14.12 -12.65 12.77
C GLU A 116 -13.44 -12.02 13.98
N GLN A 117 -13.99 -10.89 14.45
CA GLN A 117 -13.54 -10.28 15.70
C GLN A 117 -13.80 -11.29 16.82
N ALA A 118 -12.74 -11.74 17.49
CA ALA A 118 -12.91 -12.52 18.71
C ALA A 118 -13.75 -11.70 19.71
N PRO A 119 -14.78 -12.28 20.34
CA PRO A 119 -15.83 -11.55 21.05
C PRO A 119 -15.37 -10.70 22.25
N ASN A 120 -14.08 -10.67 22.59
CA ASN A 120 -13.56 -10.13 23.84
C ASN A 120 -12.40 -9.11 23.71
N TYR A 121 -12.26 -8.41 22.59
CA TYR A 121 -11.37 -7.23 22.55
C TYR A 121 -12.17 -5.98 22.96
N CYS A 122 -12.14 -5.69 24.26
CA CYS A 122 -12.54 -4.40 24.87
C CYS A 122 -11.44 -3.34 24.68
#